data_AF-A0A7J8YLN5-F1
#
_entry.id   AF-A0A7J8YLN5-F1
#
_cell.length_a   1.000
_cell.length_b   1.000
_cell.length_c   1.000
_cell.angle_alpha   90.00
_cell.angle_beta   90.00
_cell.angle_gamma   90.00
#
_symmetry.space_group_name_H-M   'P 1'
#
loop_
_entity.id
_entity.type
_entity.pdbx_description
1 polymer ?
#
loop_
_entity_poly.entity_id
_entity_poly.type
_entity_poly.pdbx_seq_one_letter_code
_entity_poly.pdbx_strand_id
1 'polypeptide(L)'
;MSKEESEQRWARKSLKEMISAVEKCVGKLNGSMEDLKEALDGVEGRIDNWKEQSRDYAKLSLNSTMDKVNELFNSHKDKLSDRNNALEAMMLALKEETMATVMALSTRIEELERELALVCGDKACTRCGQFLEEDGQCPKGIVDDMIKVNTASMFLTDIELLWWQGRTTNKRQCEIGMWQEFQCKLKG
;
A
#
# COMPACT_ATOMS: atom_id res chain seq x y z
N MET A 1 28.73 -21.45 111.31
CA MET A 1 28.46 -21.41 109.86
C MET A 1 29.49 -22.29 109.17
N SER A 2 29.01 -23.21 108.33
CA SER A 2 29.88 -24.01 107.46
C SER A 2 30.40 -23.17 106.29
N LYS A 3 31.60 -23.46 105.79
CA LYS A 3 32.19 -22.84 104.59
C LYS A 3 31.23 -22.90 103.38
N GLU A 4 30.47 -23.98 103.31
CA GLU A 4 29.47 -24.27 102.28
C GLU A 4 28.28 -23.29 102.33
N GLU A 5 27.85 -22.86 103.51
CA GLU A 5 26.77 -21.89 103.68
C GLU A 5 27.19 -20.49 103.22
N SER A 6 28.45 -20.09 103.46
CA SER A 6 28.99 -18.82 102.96
C SER A 6 29.13 -18.79 101.45
N GLU A 7 29.58 -19.89 100.83
CA GLU A 7 29.71 -20.01 99.38
C GLU A 7 28.34 -19.99 98.70
N GLN A 8 27.35 -20.72 99.22
CA GLN A 8 25.97 -20.66 98.73
C GLN A 8 25.37 -19.25 98.85
N ARG A 9 25.62 -18.56 99.96
CA ARG A 9 25.08 -17.20 100.18
C ARG A 9 25.73 -16.19 99.22
N TRP A 10 27.03 -16.34 98.94
CA TRP A 10 27.73 -15.53 97.94
C TRP A 10 27.24 -15.81 96.51
N ALA A 11 27.10 -17.09 96.13
CA ALA A 11 26.58 -17.49 94.83
C ALA A 11 25.16 -16.96 94.58
N ARG A 12 24.27 -17.05 95.59
CA ARG A 12 22.92 -16.46 95.52
C ARG A 12 22.94 -14.96 95.32
N LYS A 13 23.87 -14.25 95.94
CA LYS A 13 24.00 -12.79 95.79
C LYS A 13 24.49 -12.43 94.38
N SER A 14 25.52 -13.12 93.90
CA SER A 14 26.05 -12.95 92.54
C SER A 14 24.98 -13.23 91.47
N LEU A 15 24.19 -14.30 91.63
CA LEU A 15 23.08 -14.60 90.72
C LEU A 15 22.03 -13.48 90.68
N LYS A 16 21.68 -12.90 91.84
CA LYS A 16 20.72 -11.79 91.90
C LYS A 16 21.22 -10.54 91.18
N GLU A 17 22.50 -10.22 91.32
CA GLU A 17 23.13 -9.08 90.62
C GLU A 17 23.12 -9.30 89.11
N MET A 18 23.44 -10.53 88.65
CA MET A 18 23.34 -10.89 87.23
C MET A 18 21.91 -10.80 86.69
N ILE A 19 20.92 -11.32 87.42
CA ILE A 19 19.50 -11.22 87.04
C ILE A 19 19.09 -9.75 86.91
N SER A 20 19.46 -8.91 87.88
CA SER A 20 19.13 -7.48 87.85
C SER A 20 19.80 -6.75 86.68
N ALA A 21 21.02 -7.15 86.32
CA ALA A 21 21.70 -6.64 85.13
C ALA A 21 20.98 -7.06 83.83
N VAL A 22 20.54 -8.32 83.74
CA VAL A 22 19.77 -8.83 82.60
C VAL A 22 18.42 -8.10 82.48
N GLU A 23 17.67 -7.94 83.56
CA GLU A 23 16.40 -7.21 83.59
C GLU A 23 16.56 -5.77 83.05
N LYS A 24 17.63 -5.09 83.47
CA LYS A 24 17.95 -3.75 82.99
C LYS A 24 18.27 -3.73 81.48
N CYS A 25 19.00 -4.72 80.99
CA CYS A 25 19.30 -4.86 79.56
C CYS A 25 18.02 -5.16 78.74
N VAL A 26 17.16 -6.04 79.24
CA VAL A 26 15.86 -6.37 78.62
C VAL A 26 14.97 -5.13 78.57
N GLY A 27 14.91 -4.32 79.64
CA GLY A 27 14.15 -3.07 79.64
C GLY A 27 14.62 -2.08 78.58
N LYS A 28 15.95 -1.93 78.40
CA LYS A 28 16.51 -1.09 77.33
C LYS A 28 16.19 -1.63 75.94
N LEU A 29 16.32 -2.94 75.74
CA LEU A 29 16.01 -3.59 74.48
C LEU A 29 14.54 -3.40 74.11
N ASN A 30 13.63 -3.55 75.08
CA ASN A 30 12.21 -3.35 74.86
C ASN A 30 11.89 -1.90 74.46
N GLY A 31 12.52 -0.91 75.09
CA GLY A 31 12.41 0.48 74.68
C GLY A 31 12.88 0.71 73.24
N SER A 32 14.08 0.23 72.89
CA SER A 32 14.59 0.34 71.52
C SER A 32 13.73 -0.42 70.49
N MET A 33 13.09 -1.51 70.88
CA MET A 33 12.16 -2.25 70.01
C MET A 33 10.88 -1.44 69.73
N GLU A 34 10.38 -0.70 70.72
CA GLU A 34 9.23 0.19 70.52
C GLU A 34 9.60 1.37 69.61
N ASP A 35 10.77 1.99 69.81
CA ASP A 35 11.28 3.05 68.92
C ASP A 35 11.41 2.56 67.46
N LEU A 36 11.90 1.33 67.27
CA LEU A 36 12.00 0.71 65.94
C LEU A 36 10.64 0.47 65.30
N LYS A 37 9.64 0.10 66.11
CA LYS A 37 8.27 -0.13 65.64
C LYS A 37 7.63 1.16 65.17
N GLU A 38 7.77 2.24 65.93
CA GLU A 38 7.29 3.56 65.52
C GLU A 38 7.97 4.04 64.23
N ALA A 39 9.29 3.85 64.12
CA ALA A 39 10.02 4.17 62.89
C ALA A 39 9.54 3.33 61.69
N LEU A 40 9.22 2.05 61.91
CA LEU A 40 8.68 1.16 60.88
C LEU A 40 7.29 1.61 60.41
N ASP A 41 6.39 1.93 61.33
CA ASP A 41 5.04 2.44 61.03
C ASP A 41 5.13 3.75 60.22
N GLY A 42 6.07 4.63 60.56
CA GLY A 42 6.34 5.85 59.81
C GLY A 42 6.85 5.61 58.38
N VAL A 43 7.65 4.55 58.18
CA VAL A 43 8.09 4.13 56.83
C VAL A 43 6.94 3.53 56.04
N GLU A 44 6.09 2.70 56.66
CA GLU A 44 4.93 2.10 56.01
C GLU A 44 3.95 3.17 55.49
N GLY A 45 3.63 4.17 56.31
CA GLY A 45 2.80 5.31 55.89
C GLY A 45 3.40 6.09 54.71
N ARG A 46 4.73 6.28 54.67
CA ARG A 46 5.41 6.92 53.53
C ARG A 46 5.33 6.08 52.26
N ILE A 47 5.44 4.76 52.38
CA ILE A 47 5.33 3.83 51.26
C ILE A 47 3.93 3.92 50.65
N ASP A 48 2.89 3.94 51.47
CA ASP A 48 1.52 4.01 50.98
C ASP A 48 1.20 5.34 50.32
N ASN A 49 1.67 6.46 50.88
CA ASN A 49 1.58 7.76 50.22
C ASN A 49 2.31 7.78 48.87
N TRP A 50 3.51 7.19 48.78
CA TRP A 50 4.25 7.13 47.52
C TRP A 50 3.55 6.25 46.47
N LYS A 51 2.95 5.13 46.88
CA LYS A 51 2.13 4.29 45.99
C LYS A 51 0.94 5.07 45.44
N GLU A 52 0.27 5.87 46.27
CA GLU A 52 -0.85 6.71 45.84
C GLU A 52 -0.41 7.77 44.83
N GLN A 53 0.63 8.54 45.15
CA GLN A 53 1.21 9.52 44.22
C GLN A 53 1.65 8.91 42.89
N SER A 54 2.27 7.73 42.93
CA SER A 54 2.67 7.00 41.73
C SER A 54 1.47 6.60 40.86
N ARG A 55 0.38 6.11 41.49
CA ARG A 55 -0.88 5.79 40.78
C ARG A 55 -1.50 7.02 40.15
N ASP A 56 -1.56 8.13 40.87
CA ASP A 56 -2.16 9.37 40.36
C ASP A 56 -1.36 9.96 39.21
N TYR A 57 -0.03 9.96 39.33
CA TYR A 57 0.86 10.37 38.24
C TYR A 57 0.67 9.50 37.01
N ALA A 58 0.63 8.17 37.17
CA ALA A 58 0.40 7.24 36.07
C ALA A 58 -0.96 7.46 35.42
N LYS A 59 -2.01 7.70 36.22
CA LYS A 59 -3.37 7.97 35.73
C LYS A 59 -3.45 9.27 34.94
N LEU A 60 -2.85 10.35 35.44
CA LEU A 60 -2.79 11.63 34.73
C LEU A 60 -2.02 11.53 33.42
N SER A 61 -0.87 10.86 33.43
CA SER A 61 -0.03 10.66 32.25
C SER A 61 -0.74 9.82 31.17
N LEU A 62 -1.39 8.72 31.58
CA LEU A 62 -2.17 7.87 30.68
C LEU A 62 -3.38 8.62 30.11
N ASN A 63 -4.15 9.33 30.93
CA ASN A 63 -5.29 10.11 30.46
C ASN A 63 -4.86 11.18 29.45
N SER A 64 -3.80 11.93 29.74
CA SER A 64 -3.27 12.94 28.81
C SER A 64 -2.82 12.32 27.47
N THR A 65 -2.19 11.15 27.51
CA THR A 65 -1.79 10.43 26.29
C THR A 65 -3.02 9.94 25.53
N MET A 66 -4.03 9.40 26.23
CA MET A 66 -5.28 8.93 25.64
C MET A 66 -6.04 10.07 24.95
N ASP A 67 -6.11 11.25 25.57
CA ASP A 67 -6.77 12.43 24.98
C ASP A 67 -6.10 12.85 23.66
N LYS A 68 -4.76 12.90 23.64
CA LYS A 68 -4.00 13.21 22.41
C LYS A 68 -4.21 12.17 21.31
N VAL A 69 -4.24 10.89 21.67
CA VAL A 69 -4.50 9.79 20.71
C VAL A 69 -5.91 9.92 20.14
N ASN A 70 -6.91 10.20 20.98
CA ASN A 70 -8.29 10.38 20.54
C ASN A 70 -8.44 11.59 19.61
N GLU A 71 -7.80 12.71 19.93
CA GLU A 71 -7.79 13.90 19.08
C GLU A 71 -7.19 13.61 17.70
N LEU A 72 -6.01 12.96 17.66
CA LEU A 72 -5.38 12.55 16.41
C LEU A 72 -6.24 11.56 15.62
N PHE A 73 -6.81 10.56 16.30
CA PHE A 73 -7.65 9.56 15.65
C PHE A 73 -8.89 10.20 15.00
N ASN A 74 -9.58 11.08 15.72
CA ASN A 74 -10.75 11.78 15.19
C ASN A 74 -10.36 12.71 14.03
N SER A 75 -9.27 13.48 14.16
CA SER A 75 -8.77 14.32 13.06
C SER A 75 -8.45 13.51 11.80
N HIS A 76 -7.82 12.35 11.94
CA HIS A 76 -7.51 11.46 10.82
C HIS A 76 -8.77 10.83 10.22
N LYS A 77 -9.73 10.44 11.05
CA LYS A 77 -11.03 9.93 10.61
C LYS A 77 -11.77 10.97 9.75
N ASP A 78 -11.83 12.22 10.20
CA ASP A 78 -12.52 13.29 9.47
C ASP A 78 -11.82 13.57 8.13
N LYS A 79 -10.48 13.67 8.11
CA LYS A 79 -9.71 13.82 6.86
C LYS A 79 -9.92 12.65 5.89
N LEU A 80 -10.04 11.43 6.40
CA LEU A 80 -10.31 10.25 5.56
C LEU A 80 -11.72 10.33 4.96
N SER A 81 -12.69 10.76 5.76
CA SER A 81 -14.07 10.98 5.31
C SER A 81 -14.14 12.04 4.21
N ASP A 82 -13.49 13.18 4.40
CA ASP A 82 -13.44 14.27 3.40
C ASP A 82 -12.80 13.80 2.09
N ARG A 83 -11.70 13.04 2.17
CA ARG A 83 -11.06 12.46 0.98
C ARG A 83 -11.95 11.45 0.28
N ASN A 84 -12.70 10.65 1.03
CA ASN A 84 -13.63 9.68 0.46
C ASN A 84 -14.75 10.38 -0.31
N ASN A 85 -15.35 11.42 0.28
CA ASN A 85 -16.37 12.25 -0.37
C ASN A 85 -15.84 12.93 -1.63
N ALA A 86 -14.62 13.48 -1.58
CA ALA A 86 -13.98 14.10 -2.74
C ALA A 86 -13.71 13.08 -3.86
N LEU A 87 -13.26 11.88 -3.51
CA LEU A 87 -13.02 10.80 -4.47
C LEU A 87 -14.32 10.33 -5.14
N GLU A 88 -15.40 10.21 -4.37
CA GLU A 88 -16.72 9.87 -4.90
C GLU A 88 -17.23 10.94 -5.88
N ALA A 89 -17.06 12.22 -5.56
CA ALA A 89 -17.38 13.32 -6.47
C ALA A 89 -16.56 13.30 -7.76
N MET A 90 -15.24 13.06 -7.67
CA MET A 90 -14.38 12.93 -8.85
C MET A 90 -14.78 11.75 -9.73
N MET A 91 -15.15 10.62 -9.14
CA MET A 91 -15.61 9.43 -9.87
C MET A 91 -16.92 9.71 -10.62
N LEU A 92 -17.85 10.44 -10.01
CA LEU A 92 -19.10 10.86 -10.67
C LEU A 92 -18.83 11.79 -11.85
N ALA A 93 -17.98 12.80 -11.68
CA ALA A 93 -17.60 13.73 -12.75
C ALA A 93 -16.92 13.00 -13.92
N LEU A 94 -15.97 12.10 -13.64
CA LEU A 94 -15.30 11.30 -14.67
C LEU A 94 -16.28 10.40 -15.43
N LYS A 95 -17.27 9.83 -14.74
CA LYS A 95 -18.31 9.01 -15.36
C LYS A 95 -19.17 9.83 -16.31
N GLU A 96 -19.57 11.03 -15.91
CA GLU A 96 -20.34 11.96 -16.76
C GLU A 96 -19.54 12.38 -18.00
N GLU A 97 -18.27 12.75 -17.84
CA GLU A 97 -17.38 13.11 -18.95
C GLU A 97 -17.17 11.92 -19.92
N THR A 98 -16.99 10.71 -19.37
CA THR A 98 -16.85 9.49 -20.17
C THR A 98 -18.13 9.22 -20.97
N MET A 99 -19.30 9.35 -20.35
CA MET A 99 -20.59 9.19 -21.03
C MET A 99 -20.78 10.23 -22.14
N ALA A 100 -20.48 11.50 -21.88
CA ALA A 100 -20.55 12.57 -22.89
C ALA A 100 -19.63 12.28 -24.09
N THR A 101 -18.39 11.86 -23.81
CA THR A 101 -17.42 11.50 -24.86
C THR A 101 -17.90 10.31 -25.70
N VAL A 102 -18.43 9.26 -25.06
CA VAL A 102 -18.98 8.09 -25.76
C VAL A 102 -20.14 8.51 -26.67
N MET A 103 -21.07 9.34 -26.19
CA MET A 103 -22.18 9.83 -27.03
C MET A 103 -21.70 10.66 -28.22
N ALA A 104 -20.70 11.53 -28.03
CA ALA A 104 -20.13 12.32 -29.10
C ALA A 104 -19.45 11.45 -30.17
N LEU A 105 -18.68 10.44 -29.74
CA LEU A 105 -18.03 9.49 -30.64
C LEU A 105 -19.06 8.65 -31.41
N SER A 106 -20.09 8.11 -30.76
CA SER A 106 -21.18 7.39 -31.42
C SER A 106 -21.86 8.25 -32.48
N THR A 107 -22.16 9.51 -32.17
CA THR A 107 -22.76 10.45 -33.13
C THR A 107 -21.86 10.66 -34.36
N ARG A 108 -20.55 10.81 -34.15
CA ARG A 108 -19.59 10.99 -35.26
C ARG A 108 -19.43 9.73 -36.10
N ILE A 109 -19.48 8.54 -35.50
CA ILE A 109 -19.47 7.26 -36.22
C ILE A 109 -20.69 7.19 -37.15
N GLU A 110 -21.89 7.46 -36.64
CA GLU A 110 -23.12 7.44 -37.46
C GLU A 110 -23.10 8.48 -38.61
N GLU A 111 -22.45 9.62 -38.41
CA GLU A 111 -22.25 10.62 -39.47
C GLU A 111 -21.28 10.11 -40.54
N LEU A 112 -20.13 9.56 -40.14
CA LEU A 112 -19.14 8.99 -41.05
C LEU A 112 -19.70 7.79 -41.83
N GLU A 113 -20.49 6.93 -41.19
CA GLU A 113 -21.18 5.82 -41.85
C GLU A 113 -22.15 6.32 -42.94
N ARG A 114 -22.89 7.41 -42.67
CA ARG A 114 -23.76 8.06 -43.65
C ARG A 114 -22.98 8.70 -44.81
N GLU A 115 -21.90 9.42 -44.52
CA GLU A 115 -21.02 10.00 -45.54
C GLU A 115 -20.43 8.91 -46.44
N LEU A 116 -19.97 7.80 -45.87
CA LEU A 116 -19.41 6.67 -46.62
C LEU A 116 -20.46 5.99 -47.50
N ALA A 117 -21.69 5.81 -47.01
CA ALA A 117 -22.79 5.28 -47.81
C ALA A 117 -23.12 6.17 -49.03
N LEU A 118 -23.05 7.49 -48.88
CA LEU A 118 -23.24 8.44 -49.98
C LEU A 118 -22.10 8.37 -51.02
N VAL A 119 -20.85 8.21 -50.57
CA VAL A 119 -19.68 8.12 -51.46
C VAL A 119 -19.63 6.77 -52.20
N CYS A 120 -19.97 5.68 -51.54
CA CYS A 120 -19.93 4.34 -52.14
C CYS A 120 -21.20 3.98 -52.93
N GLY A 121 -22.35 4.60 -52.62
CA GLY A 121 -23.67 4.18 -53.12
C GLY A 121 -24.02 2.75 -52.67
N ASP A 122 -25.29 2.35 -52.74
CA ASP A 122 -25.80 1.00 -52.36
C ASP A 122 -25.17 -0.19 -53.11
N LYS A 123 -24.13 0.03 -53.91
CA LYS A 123 -23.32 -1.03 -54.48
C LYS A 123 -22.35 -1.48 -53.40
N ALA A 124 -22.78 -2.47 -52.63
CA ALA A 124 -21.87 -3.40 -51.99
C ALA A 124 -20.70 -3.63 -52.93
N CYS A 125 -19.53 -3.13 -52.56
CA CYS A 125 -18.30 -3.38 -53.26
C CYS A 125 -17.97 -4.86 -52.99
N THR A 126 -18.63 -5.76 -53.71
CA THR A 126 -18.12 -7.11 -53.99
C THR A 126 -16.73 -7.06 -54.63
N ARG A 127 -16.30 -5.86 -55.05
CA ARG A 127 -15.01 -5.51 -55.64
C ARG A 127 -13.85 -5.27 -54.65
N CYS A 128 -13.96 -5.67 -53.39
CA CYS A 128 -12.77 -5.89 -52.54
C CYS A 128 -12.28 -7.35 -52.62
N GLY A 129 -13.13 -8.30 -52.99
CA GLY A 129 -12.76 -9.72 -53.16
C GLY A 129 -12.33 -10.13 -54.57
N GLN A 130 -12.51 -9.26 -55.57
CA GLN A 130 -12.23 -9.56 -56.99
C GLN A 130 -10.97 -8.86 -57.53
N PHE A 131 -10.18 -8.18 -56.69
CA PHE A 131 -9.09 -7.32 -57.16
C PHE A 131 -7.92 -8.10 -57.79
N LEU A 132 -7.88 -9.43 -57.70
CA LEU A 132 -6.76 -10.23 -58.17
C LEU A 132 -7.07 -11.22 -59.30
N GLU A 133 -8.33 -11.50 -59.64
CA GLU A 133 -8.63 -12.62 -60.54
C GLU A 133 -8.98 -12.28 -61.98
N GLU A 134 -9.55 -11.12 -62.32
CA GLU A 134 -9.91 -10.84 -63.71
C GLU A 134 -9.41 -9.46 -64.18
N ASP A 135 -8.45 -9.54 -65.10
CA ASP A 135 -7.83 -8.49 -65.90
C ASP A 135 -6.93 -7.49 -65.16
N GLY A 136 -5.68 -7.42 -65.62
CA GLY A 136 -4.61 -6.55 -65.12
C GLY A 136 -4.90 -5.05 -65.30
N GLN A 137 -5.89 -4.52 -64.59
CA GLN A 137 -6.18 -3.11 -64.45
C GLN A 137 -5.86 -2.66 -63.02
N CYS A 138 -4.69 -2.02 -62.90
CA CYS A 138 -4.32 -1.18 -61.76
C CYS A 138 -5.38 -0.12 -61.44
N PRO A 139 -5.27 0.57 -60.28
CA PRO A 139 -5.97 1.82 -60.03
C PRO A 139 -5.80 2.75 -61.24
N LYS A 140 -6.89 2.97 -62.01
CA LYS A 140 -6.88 3.81 -63.20
C LYS A 140 -6.43 5.21 -62.81
N GLY A 141 -5.17 5.55 -63.09
CA GLY A 141 -4.60 6.88 -62.86
C GLY A 141 -3.14 6.93 -62.43
N ILE A 142 -2.57 5.84 -61.89
CA ILE A 142 -1.16 5.81 -61.49
C ILE A 142 -0.35 5.30 -62.68
N VAL A 143 0.52 6.14 -63.25
CA VAL A 143 1.37 5.78 -64.41
C VAL A 143 2.69 5.16 -63.97
N ASP A 144 3.20 5.59 -62.81
CA ASP A 144 4.48 5.15 -62.25
C ASP A 144 4.42 3.73 -61.70
N ASP A 145 5.29 2.87 -62.21
CA ASP A 145 5.30 1.45 -61.86
C ASP A 145 5.74 1.18 -60.42
N MET A 146 6.61 2.02 -59.85
CA MET A 146 7.05 1.86 -58.47
C MET A 146 5.94 2.23 -57.49
N ILE A 147 5.18 3.28 -57.77
CA ILE A 147 3.99 3.64 -56.99
C ILE A 147 2.92 2.54 -57.10
N LYS A 148 2.72 1.93 -58.27
CA LYS A 148 1.78 0.79 -58.43
C LYS A 148 2.19 -0.40 -57.58
N VAL A 149 3.46 -0.80 -57.63
CA VAL A 149 3.99 -1.93 -56.86
C VAL A 149 3.83 -1.68 -55.36
N ASN A 150 4.21 -0.48 -54.88
CA ASN A 150 4.06 -0.12 -53.47
C ASN A 150 2.59 -0.14 -53.03
N THR A 151 1.71 0.49 -53.80
CA THR A 151 0.27 0.55 -53.50
C THR A 151 -0.35 -0.84 -53.48
N ALA A 152 -0.06 -1.68 -54.49
CA ALA A 152 -0.57 -3.06 -54.53
C ALA A 152 -0.03 -3.91 -53.38
N SER A 153 1.24 -3.72 -53.01
CA SER A 153 1.86 -4.47 -51.91
C SER A 153 1.18 -4.23 -50.55
N MET A 154 0.56 -3.07 -50.35
CA MET A 154 -0.21 -2.76 -49.13
C MET A 154 -1.46 -3.62 -48.97
N PHE A 155 -1.92 -4.26 -50.04
CA PHE A 155 -3.09 -5.13 -50.04
C PHE A 155 -2.75 -6.63 -50.01
N LEU A 156 -1.46 -7.00 -49.99
CA LEU A 156 -1.06 -8.39 -49.82
C LEU A 156 -1.37 -8.88 -48.40
N THR A 157 -1.76 -10.13 -48.27
CA THR A 157 -2.04 -10.76 -46.97
C THR A 157 -1.30 -12.10 -46.84
N ASP A 158 -1.13 -12.56 -45.60
CA ASP A 158 -0.56 -13.86 -45.26
C ASP A 158 0.81 -14.18 -45.91
N ILE A 159 0.88 -15.26 -46.69
CA ILE A 159 2.12 -15.80 -47.27
C ILE A 159 2.71 -14.83 -48.30
N GLU A 160 1.87 -14.11 -49.04
CA GLU A 160 2.30 -13.15 -50.07
C GLU A 160 2.97 -11.93 -49.44
N LEU A 161 2.46 -11.47 -48.29
CA LEU A 161 3.07 -10.38 -47.54
C LEU A 161 4.44 -10.77 -46.97
N LEU A 162 4.57 -11.97 -46.42
CA LEU A 162 5.85 -12.49 -45.90
C LEU A 162 6.90 -12.64 -47.02
N TRP A 163 6.47 -13.13 -48.18
CA TRP A 163 7.32 -13.20 -49.38
C TRP A 163 7.79 -11.81 -49.82
N TRP A 164 6.89 -10.83 -49.86
CA TRP A 164 7.21 -9.45 -50.24
C TRP A 164 8.17 -8.78 -49.25
N GLN A 165 7.93 -8.94 -47.95
CA GLN A 165 8.83 -8.42 -46.91
C GLN A 165 10.22 -9.05 -46.97
N GLY A 166 10.31 -10.36 -47.25
CA GLY A 166 11.59 -11.05 -47.43
C GLY A 166 12.42 -10.51 -48.61
N ARG A 167 11.75 -9.98 -49.64
CA ARG A 167 12.40 -9.36 -50.81
C ARG A 167 12.88 -7.94 -50.53
N THR A 168 12.05 -7.12 -49.88
CA THR A 168 12.40 -5.70 -49.61
C THR A 168 13.47 -5.54 -48.55
N THR A 169 13.58 -6.50 -47.63
CA THR A 169 14.60 -6.47 -46.56
C THR A 169 15.94 -7.10 -46.96
N ASN A 170 15.95 -7.98 -47.98
CA ASN A 170 17.15 -8.68 -48.40
C ASN A 170 17.89 -7.96 -49.53
N LYS A 171 18.91 -7.17 -49.16
CA LYS A 171 19.75 -6.38 -50.10
C LYS A 171 20.47 -7.18 -51.19
N ARG A 172 20.43 -8.52 -51.14
CA ARG A 172 21.00 -9.40 -52.18
C ARG A 172 20.03 -9.73 -53.32
N GLN A 173 18.74 -9.39 -53.19
CA GLN A 173 17.74 -9.59 -54.24
C GLN A 173 17.43 -8.24 -54.91
N CYS A 174 17.44 -8.20 -56.25
CA CYS A 174 17.13 -6.97 -57.01
C CYS A 174 15.78 -6.37 -56.61
N GLU A 175 15.74 -5.05 -56.46
CA GLU A 175 14.53 -4.27 -56.24
C GLU A 175 13.57 -4.44 -57.44
N ILE A 176 12.32 -4.82 -57.17
CA ILE A 176 11.29 -4.95 -58.21
C ILE A 176 10.76 -3.55 -58.51
N GLY A 177 11.34 -2.90 -59.52
CA GLY A 177 10.96 -1.54 -59.91
C GLY A 177 9.83 -1.47 -60.96
N MET A 178 9.49 -2.58 -61.62
CA MET A 178 8.49 -2.62 -62.69
C MET A 178 7.27 -3.45 -62.32
N TRP A 179 6.10 -2.97 -62.73
CA TRP A 179 4.81 -3.60 -62.41
C TRP A 179 4.69 -5.00 -63.00
N GLN A 180 5.17 -5.20 -64.24
CA GLN A 180 5.17 -6.52 -64.88
C GLN A 180 6.02 -7.55 -64.13
N GLU A 181 7.17 -7.14 -63.59
CA GLU A 181 8.02 -8.04 -62.81
C GLU A 181 7.36 -8.45 -61.49
N PHE A 182 6.67 -7.51 -60.84
CA PHE A 182 5.90 -7.78 -59.63
C PHE A 182 4.80 -8.83 -59.91
N GLN A 183 4.04 -8.64 -60.98
CA GLN A 183 2.99 -9.59 -61.38
C GLN A 183 3.55 -10.98 -61.74
N CYS A 184 4.63 -11.06 -62.52
CA CYS A 184 5.23 -12.34 -62.91
C CYS A 184 5.81 -13.10 -61.72
N LYS A 185 6.39 -12.39 -60.75
CA LYS A 185 7.02 -13.01 -59.57
C LYS A 185 6.00 -13.39 -58.49
N LEU A 186 4.86 -12.68 -58.41
CA LEU A 186 3.77 -12.99 -57.48
C LEU A 186 2.91 -14.17 -57.99
N LYS A 187 2.75 -14.32 -59.30
CA LYS A 187 2.06 -15.46 -59.94
C LYS A 187 2.95 -16.69 -60.15
N GLY A 188 4.21 -16.62 -59.71
CA GLY A 188 5.25 -17.64 -59.93
C GLY A 188 5.04 -18.92 -59.14
#